data_AF-A0A9D8RAY4-F1
#
_entry.id   AF-A0A9D8RAY4-F1
#
_cell.length_a   1.000
_cell.length_b   1.000
_cell.length_c   1.000
_cell.angle_alpha   90.00
_cell.angle_beta   90.00
_cell.angle_gamma   90.00
#
_symmetry.space_group_name_H-M   'P 1'
#
loop_
_entity.id
_entity.type
_entity.pdbx_description
1 polymer ?
#
loop_
_entity_poly.entity_id
_entity_poly.type
_entity_poly.pdbx_seq_one_letter_code
_entity_poly.pdbx_strand_id
1 'polypeptide(L)'
;MATQTTKKRMLLAKKPFTRIKSMNHGGHGEIRGSVGERPLPHDKLVRIPVTQQDFMRELDPLAHLIYDREYYPDIWRQNDEDGRWYIEEVPRYAFAFQRIILTKHLTHLCGNDIVFELADYYDDPKMVEVLDNVRRGWNKKNMEEAWYKLARSVKATGDGAIVGYLDEGTFGWTSLSFLDGDTLIPHYNRRTGKLELFARKYSDVDENGDTINCVDVWDKKYYYRLINSDEKVTLPADTDSVLFEKYDFTGYSVEIIEKH
;
A
#
# COMPACT_ATOMS: atom_id res chain seq x y z
N MET A 1 18.28 -4.37 -37.56
CA MET A 1 18.43 -4.30 -36.10
C MET A 1 17.26 -3.48 -35.56
N ALA A 2 16.24 -4.13 -35.01
CA ALA A 2 15.12 -3.42 -34.40
C ALA A 2 15.61 -2.75 -33.11
N THR A 3 15.58 -1.43 -33.09
CA THR A 3 15.73 -0.62 -31.87
C THR A 3 14.69 -1.12 -30.88
N GLN A 4 15.15 -1.80 -29.82
CA GLN A 4 14.28 -2.12 -28.69
C GLN A 4 13.86 -0.80 -28.06
N THR A 5 12.64 -0.35 -28.35
CA THR A 5 12.02 0.77 -27.65
C THR A 5 11.92 0.35 -26.18
N THR A 6 12.79 0.88 -25.33
CA THR A 6 12.78 0.59 -23.90
C THR A 6 11.42 1.03 -23.36
N LYS A 7 10.52 0.08 -23.11
CA LYS A 7 9.18 0.38 -22.59
C LYS A 7 9.33 1.03 -21.23
N LYS A 8 8.97 2.32 -21.13
CA LYS A 8 8.97 3.06 -19.87
C LYS A 8 8.04 2.37 -18.86
N ARG A 9 8.44 2.37 -17.60
CA ARG A 9 7.61 1.86 -16.51
C ARG A 9 6.53 2.90 -16.19
N MET A 10 5.33 2.44 -15.86
CA MET A 10 4.27 3.34 -15.41
C MET A 10 4.60 3.83 -13.99
N LEU A 11 4.54 5.15 -13.78
CA LEU A 11 4.77 5.76 -12.46
C LEU A 11 3.74 5.27 -11.43
N LEU A 12 2.47 5.22 -11.81
CA LEU A 12 1.36 4.87 -10.92
C LEU A 12 1.03 3.37 -10.94
N ALA A 13 2.03 2.51 -11.11
CA ALA A 13 1.84 1.07 -11.12
C ALA A 13 2.62 0.39 -9.99
N LYS A 14 1.89 -0.28 -9.10
CA LYS A 14 2.45 -1.25 -8.14
C LYS A 14 1.93 -2.65 -8.42
N LYS A 15 2.64 -3.65 -7.88
CA LYS A 15 2.16 -5.03 -7.90
C LYS A 15 0.88 -5.11 -7.05
N PRO A 16 -0.24 -5.62 -7.58
CA PRO A 16 -1.48 -5.69 -6.82
C PRO A 16 -1.39 -6.77 -5.74
N PHE A 17 -2.18 -6.60 -4.68
CA PHE A 17 -2.48 -7.69 -3.76
C PHE A 17 -3.29 -8.75 -4.49
N THR A 18 -3.08 -10.02 -4.16
CA THR A 18 -3.76 -11.11 -4.85
C THR A 18 -4.15 -12.23 -3.91
N ARG A 19 -5.36 -12.77 -4.08
CA ARG A 19 -5.78 -14.06 -3.54
C ARG A 19 -5.45 -15.17 -4.52
N ILE A 20 -4.96 -16.30 -4.02
CA ILE A 20 -4.69 -17.47 -4.84
C ILE A 20 -5.99 -18.26 -4.99
N LYS A 21 -6.36 -18.58 -6.23
CA LYS A 21 -7.51 -19.45 -6.52
C LYS A 21 -7.04 -20.91 -6.56
N SER A 22 -7.83 -21.81 -5.97
CA SER A 22 -7.55 -23.25 -5.92
C SER A 22 -7.77 -23.99 -7.26
N MET A 23 -7.61 -23.31 -8.38
CA MET A 23 -7.88 -23.84 -9.71
C MET A 23 -6.61 -24.47 -10.31
N ASN A 24 -6.77 -25.47 -11.18
CA ASN A 24 -5.68 -26.16 -11.92
C ASN A 24 -4.77 -27.11 -11.10
N HIS A 25 -5.23 -27.62 -9.97
CA HIS A 25 -4.51 -28.68 -9.26
C HIS A 25 -4.39 -29.95 -10.12
N GLY A 26 -3.17 -30.46 -10.29
CA GLY A 26 -2.92 -31.74 -10.97
C GLY A 26 -2.95 -31.70 -12.51
N GLY A 27 -2.94 -30.51 -13.13
CA GLY A 27 -2.93 -30.36 -14.60
C GLY A 27 -1.66 -30.82 -15.32
N HIS A 28 -0.66 -31.34 -14.60
CA HIS A 28 0.66 -31.70 -15.14
C HIS A 28 0.81 -33.19 -15.47
N GLY A 29 -0.29 -33.95 -15.37
CA GLY A 29 -0.32 -35.40 -15.61
C GLY A 29 0.29 -36.22 -14.48
N GLU A 30 0.04 -37.53 -14.52
CA GLU A 30 0.59 -38.50 -13.55
C GLU A 30 1.80 -39.23 -14.15
N ILE A 31 2.85 -39.41 -13.35
CA ILE A 31 4.00 -40.24 -13.73
C ILE A 31 3.87 -41.59 -13.01
N ARG A 32 3.88 -42.68 -13.76
CA ARG A 32 3.98 -44.04 -13.23
C ARG A 32 5.37 -44.58 -13.53
N GLY A 33 6.12 -44.99 -12.50
CA GLY A 33 7.49 -45.54 -12.62
C GLY A 33 8.59 -44.61 -12.11
N SER A 34 9.84 -44.87 -12.50
CA SER A 34 11.01 -44.11 -12.03
C SER A 34 11.05 -42.70 -12.64
N VAL A 35 11.21 -41.68 -11.79
CA VAL A 35 11.30 -40.27 -12.20
C VAL A 35 12.72 -40.00 -12.68
N GLY A 36 12.91 -39.85 -14.00
CA GLY A 36 14.14 -39.34 -14.60
C GLY A 36 14.19 -37.81 -14.63
N GLU A 37 15.32 -37.23 -15.03
CA GLU A 37 15.46 -35.78 -15.21
C GLU A 37 14.53 -35.27 -16.32
N ARG A 38 13.79 -34.18 -16.03
CA ARG A 38 12.83 -33.56 -16.94
C ARG A 38 12.87 -32.04 -16.79
N PRO A 39 12.47 -31.28 -17.83
CA PRO A 39 12.24 -29.85 -17.70
C PRO A 39 11.16 -29.59 -16.64
N LEU A 40 11.35 -28.53 -15.85
CA LEU A 40 10.42 -28.15 -14.78
C LEU A 40 9.00 -28.00 -15.35
N PRO A 41 7.99 -28.65 -14.74
CA PRO A 41 6.61 -28.48 -15.17
C PRO A 41 6.21 -27.02 -14.99
N HIS A 42 5.65 -26.43 -16.04
CA HIS A 42 5.24 -25.04 -16.04
C HIS A 42 3.82 -24.92 -15.45
N ASP A 43 3.75 -24.63 -14.15
CA ASP A 43 2.51 -24.28 -13.46
C ASP A 43 2.36 -22.77 -13.25
N LYS A 44 1.16 -22.25 -13.47
CA LYS A 44 0.81 -20.84 -13.23
C LYS A 44 -0.31 -20.77 -12.21
N LEU A 45 0.02 -20.25 -11.03
CA LEU A 45 -0.96 -19.89 -10.01
C LEU A 45 -1.96 -18.88 -10.57
N VAL A 46 -3.25 -19.24 -10.54
CA VAL A 46 -4.34 -18.32 -10.85
C VAL A 46 -4.56 -17.40 -9.65
N ARG A 47 -4.53 -16.09 -9.91
CA ARG A 47 -4.58 -15.04 -8.89
C ARG A 47 -5.73 -14.08 -9.15
N ILE A 48 -6.50 -13.77 -8.12
CA ILE A 48 -7.56 -12.77 -8.14
C ILE A 48 -7.00 -11.49 -7.52
N PRO A 49 -6.97 -10.35 -8.23
CA PRO A 49 -6.51 -9.10 -7.65
C PRO A 49 -7.45 -8.67 -6.51
N VAL A 50 -6.87 -8.15 -5.43
CA VAL A 50 -7.55 -7.57 -4.29
C VAL A 50 -7.13 -6.11 -4.18
N THR A 51 -8.10 -5.22 -4.05
CA THR A 51 -7.83 -3.78 -3.92
C THR A 51 -7.71 -3.39 -2.46
N GLN A 52 -7.11 -2.23 -2.18
CA GLN A 52 -7.07 -1.70 -0.81
C GLN A 52 -8.47 -1.31 -0.30
N GLN A 53 -9.40 -0.98 -1.21
CA GLN A 53 -10.81 -0.81 -0.86
C GLN A 53 -11.44 -2.11 -0.37
N ASP A 54 -11.09 -3.25 -0.96
CA ASP A 54 -11.58 -4.55 -0.49
C ASP A 54 -11.10 -4.85 0.93
N PHE A 55 -9.86 -4.49 1.27
CA PHE A 55 -9.38 -4.59 2.66
C PHE A 55 -10.18 -3.68 3.61
N MET A 56 -10.54 -2.47 3.18
CA MET A 56 -11.38 -1.57 3.98
C MET A 56 -12.78 -2.15 4.19
N ARG A 57 -13.38 -2.70 3.13
CA ARG A 57 -14.69 -3.37 3.19
C ARG A 57 -14.66 -4.57 4.13
N GLU A 58 -13.56 -5.31 4.17
CA GLU A 58 -13.40 -6.46 5.07
C GLU A 58 -13.21 -6.03 6.53
N LEU A 59 -12.60 -4.87 6.76
CA LEU A 59 -12.37 -4.32 8.09
C LEU A 59 -13.66 -3.81 8.74
N ASP A 60 -14.53 -3.15 7.98
CA ASP A 60 -15.82 -2.63 8.45
C ASP A 60 -16.93 -3.68 8.31
N PRO A 61 -17.53 -4.18 9.43
CA PRO A 61 -18.62 -5.15 9.37
C PRO A 61 -19.79 -4.71 8.50
N LEU A 62 -20.11 -3.41 8.45
CA LEU A 62 -21.25 -2.90 7.68
C LEU A 62 -21.01 -2.96 6.17
N ALA A 63 -19.76 -3.00 5.74
CA ALA A 63 -19.35 -3.09 4.34
C ALA A 63 -19.13 -4.54 3.88
N HIS A 64 -19.48 -5.53 4.71
CA HIS A 64 -19.38 -6.94 4.35
C HIS A 64 -20.40 -7.30 3.27
N LEU A 65 -19.97 -8.19 2.37
CA LEU A 65 -20.78 -8.67 1.24
C LEU A 65 -22.15 -9.23 1.65
N ILE A 66 -22.30 -9.72 2.89
CA ILE A 66 -23.57 -10.25 3.39
C ILE A 66 -24.71 -9.21 3.38
N TYR A 67 -24.37 -7.93 3.48
CA TYR A 67 -25.33 -6.82 3.41
C TYR A 67 -25.74 -6.44 1.98
N ASP A 68 -25.01 -6.92 0.98
CA ASP A 68 -25.36 -6.73 -0.41
C ASP A 68 -26.57 -7.62 -0.76
N ARG A 69 -27.72 -6.98 -1.00
CA ARG A 69 -28.95 -7.68 -1.39
C ARG A 69 -28.91 -8.19 -2.83
N GLU A 70 -28.02 -7.68 -3.68
CA GLU A 70 -27.82 -8.22 -5.03
C GLU A 70 -27.05 -9.54 -4.97
N TYR A 71 -26.02 -9.59 -4.12
CA TYR A 71 -25.22 -10.80 -3.95
C TYR A 71 -25.92 -11.86 -3.08
N TYR A 72 -26.54 -11.45 -1.97
CA TYR A 72 -27.34 -12.30 -1.08
C TYR A 72 -28.80 -11.82 -1.07
N PRO A 73 -29.62 -12.24 -2.06
CA PRO A 73 -30.99 -11.77 -2.20
C PRO A 73 -31.91 -12.26 -1.08
N ASP A 74 -32.93 -11.46 -0.81
CA ASP A 74 -34.05 -11.83 0.05
C ASP A 74 -34.91 -12.94 -0.62
N ILE A 75 -35.62 -13.71 0.20
CA ILE A 75 -36.35 -14.89 -0.28
C ILE A 75 -37.75 -14.48 -0.71
N TRP A 76 -38.14 -14.85 -1.93
CA TRP A 76 -39.52 -14.70 -2.39
C TRP A 76 -40.37 -15.87 -1.86
N ARG A 77 -41.43 -15.56 -1.13
CA ARG A 77 -42.43 -16.53 -0.69
C ARG A 77 -43.80 -16.21 -1.25
N GLN A 78 -44.59 -17.24 -1.47
CA GLN A 78 -46.00 -17.09 -1.83
C GLN A 78 -46.84 -17.34 -0.58
N ASN A 79 -47.85 -16.51 -0.35
CA ASN A 79 -48.79 -16.74 0.74
C ASN A 79 -49.79 -17.82 0.33
N ASP A 80 -49.90 -18.90 1.11
CA ASP A 80 -50.74 -20.06 0.76
C ASP A 80 -52.24 -19.72 0.74
N GLU A 81 -52.66 -18.68 1.46
CA GLU A 81 -54.07 -18.27 1.57
C GLU A 81 -54.50 -17.31 0.44
N ASP A 82 -53.65 -16.33 0.09
CA ASP A 82 -53.98 -15.27 -0.87
C ASP A 82 -53.33 -15.45 -2.26
N GLY A 83 -52.42 -16.40 -2.41
CA GLY A 83 -51.63 -16.62 -3.62
C GLY A 83 -50.68 -15.47 -3.99
N ARG A 84 -50.57 -14.43 -3.15
CA ARG A 84 -49.72 -13.25 -3.38
C ARG A 84 -48.26 -13.54 -3.01
N TRP A 85 -47.34 -13.04 -3.84
CA TRP A 85 -45.91 -13.08 -3.56
C TRP A 85 -45.50 -11.95 -2.64
N TYR A 86 -44.68 -12.26 -1.64
CA TYR A 86 -44.03 -11.27 -0.78
C TYR A 86 -42.54 -11.58 -0.64
N ILE A 87 -41.77 -10.56 -0.28
CA ILE A 87 -40.34 -10.67 -0.01
C ILE A 87 -40.19 -10.86 1.50
N GLU A 88 -39.59 -11.98 1.91
CA GLU A 88 -39.18 -12.22 3.28
C GLU A 88 -37.74 -11.70 3.44
N GLU A 89 -37.56 -10.67 4.27
CA GLU A 89 -36.23 -10.13 4.56
C GLU A 89 -35.41 -11.16 5.35
N VAL A 90 -34.27 -11.56 4.79
CA VAL A 90 -33.36 -12.49 5.45
C VAL A 90 -32.57 -11.73 6.53
N PRO A 91 -32.54 -12.20 7.79
CA PRO A 91 -31.72 -11.59 8.83
C PRO A 91 -30.23 -11.78 8.50
N ARG A 92 -29.49 -10.68 8.45
CA ARG A 92 -28.07 -10.66 8.09
C ARG A 92 -27.23 -10.26 9.31
N TYR A 93 -26.21 -11.07 9.60
CA TYR A 93 -25.30 -10.84 10.71
C TYR A 93 -23.86 -10.79 10.20
N ALA A 94 -23.18 -9.68 10.45
CA ALA A 94 -21.76 -9.54 10.19
C ALA A 94 -20.98 -9.54 11.50
N PHE A 95 -19.86 -10.27 11.54
CA PHE A 95 -18.97 -10.33 12.68
C PHE A 95 -17.67 -9.60 12.39
N ALA A 96 -17.23 -8.77 13.33
CA ALA A 96 -16.05 -7.92 13.20
C ALA A 96 -14.71 -8.66 13.42
N PHE A 97 -14.54 -9.86 12.86
CA PHE A 97 -13.34 -10.69 13.08
C PHE A 97 -12.06 -9.95 12.67
N GLN A 98 -12.03 -9.31 11.51
CA GLN A 98 -10.85 -8.59 11.02
C GLN A 98 -10.44 -7.44 11.96
N ARG A 99 -11.43 -6.69 12.46
CA ARG A 99 -11.19 -5.62 13.43
C ARG A 99 -10.63 -6.16 14.75
N ILE A 100 -11.16 -7.27 15.24
CA ILE A 100 -10.67 -7.92 16.48
C ILE A 100 -9.24 -8.43 16.28
N ILE A 101 -8.95 -9.11 15.17
CA ILE A 101 -7.62 -9.60 14.84
C ILE A 101 -6.63 -8.45 14.74
N LEU A 102 -7.01 -7.35 14.07
CA LEU A 102 -6.21 -6.14 13.97
C LEU A 102 -5.85 -5.60 15.36
N THR A 103 -6.84 -5.41 16.23
CA THR A 103 -6.60 -4.94 17.60
C THR A 103 -5.66 -5.87 18.36
N LYS A 104 -5.83 -7.20 18.26
CA LYS A 104 -4.95 -8.17 18.91
C LYS A 104 -3.52 -8.10 18.41
N HIS A 105 -3.32 -8.01 17.10
CA HIS A 105 -1.99 -7.82 16.52
C HIS A 105 -1.35 -6.52 16.98
N LEU A 106 -2.10 -5.42 17.04
CA LEU A 106 -1.57 -4.13 17.50
C LEU A 106 -1.21 -4.14 18.98
N THR A 107 -2.05 -4.74 19.83
CA THR A 107 -1.72 -4.87 21.26
C THR A 107 -0.48 -5.71 21.49
N HIS A 108 -0.22 -6.71 20.65
CA HIS A 108 0.98 -7.54 20.77
C HIS A 108 2.23 -6.86 20.20
N LEU A 109 2.12 -6.11 19.11
CA LEU A 109 3.26 -5.48 18.43
C LEU A 109 3.67 -4.14 19.03
N CYS A 110 2.70 -3.36 19.49
CA CYS A 110 2.90 -1.98 19.98
C CYS A 110 2.49 -1.84 21.45
N GLY A 111 2.25 -2.96 22.16
CA GLY A 111 1.88 -2.92 23.57
C GLY A 111 3.04 -2.57 24.50
N ASN A 112 4.27 -2.84 24.07
CA ASN A 112 5.50 -2.49 24.78
C ASN A 112 6.30 -1.52 23.90
N ASP A 113 6.97 -0.57 24.54
CA ASP A 113 7.83 0.40 23.87
C ASP A 113 9.06 -0.28 23.24
N ILE A 114 9.58 0.31 22.17
CA ILE A 114 10.77 -0.19 21.48
C ILE A 114 12.00 0.16 22.31
N VAL A 115 12.77 -0.86 22.66
CA VAL A 115 14.06 -0.71 23.35
C VAL A 115 15.19 -0.84 22.34
N PHE A 116 16.05 0.18 22.27
CA PHE A 116 17.25 0.18 21.45
C PHE A 116 18.46 -0.27 22.28
N GLU A 117 19.21 -1.24 21.79
CA GLU A 117 20.46 -1.72 22.41
C GLU A 117 21.58 -1.74 21.36
N LEU A 118 22.83 -1.56 21.82
CA LEU A 118 24.00 -1.75 20.96
C LEU A 118 24.21 -3.24 20.75
N ALA A 119 24.44 -3.64 19.49
CA ALA A 119 24.73 -5.04 19.15
C ALA A 119 26.22 -5.40 19.29
N ASP A 120 27.09 -4.40 19.37
CA ASP A 120 28.55 -4.60 19.39
C ASP A 120 29.05 -5.06 20.76
N TYR A 121 30.14 -5.85 20.75
CA TYR A 121 30.73 -6.43 21.95
C TYR A 121 31.56 -5.41 22.77
N TYR A 122 31.92 -4.27 22.16
CA TYR A 122 32.72 -3.24 22.80
C TYR A 122 31.97 -1.91 22.79
N ASP A 123 31.81 -1.33 23.97
CA ASP A 123 31.22 -0.01 24.15
C ASP A 123 32.24 1.08 23.77
N ASP A 124 32.23 1.50 22.50
CA ASP A 124 32.86 2.77 22.12
C ASP A 124 32.04 3.92 22.73
N PRO A 125 32.64 4.82 23.54
CA PRO A 125 31.95 5.96 24.13
C PRO A 125 31.14 6.79 23.14
N LYS A 126 31.58 6.88 21.87
CA LYS A 126 30.86 7.61 20.82
C LYS A 126 29.55 6.92 20.42
N MET A 127 29.53 5.59 20.38
CA MET A 127 28.33 4.83 20.02
C MET A 127 27.27 4.91 21.12
N VAL A 128 27.70 4.94 22.38
CA VAL A 128 26.81 5.17 23.52
C VAL A 128 26.15 6.54 23.44
N GLU A 129 26.91 7.59 23.12
CA GLU A 129 26.36 8.94 22.95
C GLU A 129 25.35 9.02 21.79
N VAL A 130 25.65 8.36 20.66
CA VAL A 130 24.72 8.27 19.53
C VAL A 130 23.44 7.53 19.92
N LEU A 131 23.55 6.41 20.64
CA LEU A 131 22.39 5.65 21.11
C LEU A 131 21.52 6.50 22.05
N ASP A 132 22.13 7.21 22.99
CA ASP A 132 21.40 8.10 23.89
C ASP A 132 20.69 9.23 23.14
N ASN A 133 21.32 9.79 22.10
CA ASN A 133 20.69 10.78 21.23
C ASN A 133 19.51 10.19 20.45
N VAL A 134 19.64 8.96 19.94
CA VAL A 134 18.54 8.25 19.26
C VAL A 134 17.38 7.99 20.23
N ARG A 135 17.65 7.48 21.43
CA ARG A 135 16.63 7.23 22.46
C ARG A 135 15.90 8.52 22.87
N ARG A 136 16.65 9.60 23.13
CA ARG A 136 16.07 10.92 23.46
C ARG A 136 15.26 11.47 22.29
N GLY A 137 15.76 11.33 21.06
CA GLY A 137 15.07 11.75 19.84
C GLY A 137 13.75 10.99 19.63
N TRP A 138 13.79 9.67 19.80
CA TRP A 138 12.64 8.77 19.68
C TRP A 138 11.51 9.18 20.64
N ASN A 139 11.85 9.37 21.91
CA ASN A 139 10.89 9.76 22.94
C ASN A 139 10.38 11.20 22.73
N LYS A 140 11.27 12.15 22.44
CA LYS A 140 10.89 13.57 22.25
C LYS A 140 9.94 13.77 21.07
N LYS A 141 10.02 12.89 20.06
CA LYS A 141 9.22 12.98 18.84
C LYS A 141 8.02 12.02 18.82
N ASN A 142 7.71 11.37 19.95
CA ASN A 142 6.62 10.39 20.06
C ASN A 142 6.65 9.36 18.93
N MET A 143 7.83 8.82 18.64
CA MET A 143 8.00 7.87 17.53
C MET A 143 7.28 6.54 17.77
N GLU A 144 6.92 6.22 19.02
CA GLU A 144 6.02 5.10 19.32
C GLU A 144 4.63 5.28 18.70
N GLU A 145 4.11 6.51 18.65
CA GLU A 145 2.85 6.80 17.97
C GLU A 145 3.00 6.62 16.45
N ALA A 146 4.13 7.06 15.89
CA ALA A 146 4.45 6.87 14.47
C ALA A 146 4.49 5.38 14.12
N TRP A 147 5.17 4.58 14.95
CA TRP A 147 5.24 3.13 14.84
C TRP A 147 3.86 2.49 14.91
N TYR A 148 3.04 2.88 15.89
CA TYR A 148 1.67 2.38 16.02
C TYR A 148 0.83 2.68 14.78
N LYS A 149 0.89 3.90 14.25
CA LYS A 149 0.16 4.29 13.03
C LYS A 149 0.61 3.47 11.82
N LEU A 150 1.92 3.27 11.64
CA LEU A 150 2.44 2.44 10.55
C LEU A 150 2.02 0.97 10.70
N ALA A 151 2.16 0.39 11.89
CA ALA A 151 1.75 -0.98 12.14
C ALA A 151 0.25 -1.18 11.90
N ARG A 152 -0.59 -0.22 12.32
CA ARG A 152 -2.03 -0.21 12.06
C ARG A 152 -2.32 -0.15 10.57
N SER A 153 -1.68 0.73 9.83
CA SER A 153 -1.85 0.86 8.39
C SER A 153 -1.53 -0.43 7.64
N VAL A 154 -0.37 -1.02 7.92
CA VAL A 154 0.12 -2.24 7.27
C VAL A 154 -0.80 -3.42 7.58
N LYS A 155 -1.23 -3.56 8.85
CA LYS A 155 -2.11 -4.67 9.25
C LYS A 155 -3.56 -4.50 8.78
N ALA A 156 -4.02 -3.27 8.56
CA ALA A 156 -5.37 -2.99 8.09
C ALA A 156 -5.50 -3.03 6.56
N THR A 157 -4.59 -2.37 5.84
CA THR A 157 -4.72 -2.11 4.39
C THR A 157 -3.56 -2.65 3.56
N GLY A 158 -2.63 -3.37 4.19
CA GLY A 158 -1.48 -4.01 3.55
C GLY A 158 -0.27 -3.11 3.36
N ASP A 159 -0.47 -1.80 3.23
CA ASP A 159 0.58 -0.81 3.00
C ASP A 159 0.59 0.25 4.10
N GLY A 160 1.72 0.91 4.28
CA GLY A 160 1.89 2.08 5.15
C GLY A 160 3.29 2.65 5.00
N ALA A 161 3.42 3.97 5.16
CA ALA A 161 4.71 4.65 5.16
C ALA A 161 4.75 5.73 6.26
N ILE A 162 5.95 6.07 6.71
CA ILE A 162 6.21 7.25 7.53
C ILE A 162 7.18 8.11 6.74
N VAL A 163 6.85 9.39 6.60
CA VAL A 163 7.75 10.39 6.02
C VAL A 163 8.23 11.28 7.14
N GLY A 164 9.55 11.34 7.32
CA GLY A 164 10.19 12.31 8.21
C GLY A 164 10.62 13.52 7.40
N TYR A 165 10.29 14.71 7.88
CA TYR A 165 10.70 15.98 7.26
C TYR A 165 11.34 16.88 8.31
N LEU A 166 12.13 17.84 7.83
CA LEU A 166 12.84 18.78 8.67
C LEU A 166 12.29 20.17 8.36
N ASP A 167 11.54 20.72 9.31
CA ASP A 167 10.91 22.03 9.20
C ASP A 167 11.56 22.99 10.20
N GLU A 168 12.18 24.06 9.71
CA GLU A 168 12.91 25.06 10.49
C GLU A 168 13.92 24.46 11.52
N GLY A 169 14.59 23.35 11.15
CA GLY A 169 15.54 22.66 12.04
C GLY A 169 14.89 21.73 13.06
N THR A 170 13.56 21.59 13.04
CA THR A 170 12.81 20.62 13.84
C THR A 170 12.39 19.42 13.00
N PHE A 171 12.68 18.22 13.49
CA PHE A 171 12.22 16.99 12.86
C PHE A 171 10.71 16.79 13.10
N GLY A 172 9.94 16.66 12.04
CA GLY A 172 8.54 16.25 12.04
C GLY A 172 8.37 14.91 11.34
N TRP A 173 7.24 14.24 11.59
CA TRP A 173 6.89 13.02 10.88
C TRP A 173 5.40 12.98 10.56
N THR A 174 5.05 12.39 9.43
CA THR A 174 3.68 12.13 8.99
C THR A 174 3.53 10.67 8.59
N SER A 175 2.44 10.03 9.02
CA SER A 175 2.07 8.70 8.56
C SER A 175 1.25 8.83 7.28
N LEU A 176 1.64 8.10 6.24
CA LEU A 176 0.90 7.99 4.99
C LEU A 176 0.25 6.61 4.93
N SER A 177 -1.06 6.58 4.69
CA SER A 177 -1.81 5.33 4.66
C SER A 177 -3.04 5.40 3.78
N PHE A 178 -3.49 4.23 3.30
CA PHE A 178 -4.78 4.14 2.62
C PHE A 178 -5.97 4.40 3.56
N LEU A 179 -5.79 4.25 4.88
CA LEU A 179 -6.79 4.63 5.87
C LEU A 179 -7.02 6.14 5.87
N ASP A 180 -5.96 6.92 5.63
CA ASP A 180 -5.99 8.38 5.62
C ASP A 180 -6.23 8.95 4.21
N GLY A 181 -6.51 8.10 3.21
CA GLY A 181 -6.82 8.50 1.83
C GLY A 181 -5.65 8.41 0.85
N ASP A 182 -4.48 7.92 1.29
CA ASP A 182 -3.27 7.86 0.47
C ASP A 182 -3.08 6.52 -0.23
N THR A 183 -2.79 6.57 -1.54
CA THR A 183 -2.33 5.40 -2.29
C THR A 183 -0.83 5.46 -2.46
N LEU A 184 -0.12 4.53 -1.81
CA LEU A 184 1.34 4.45 -1.84
C LEU A 184 1.83 3.53 -2.96
N ILE A 185 2.84 3.97 -3.70
CA ILE A 185 3.39 3.30 -4.89
C ILE A 185 4.94 3.36 -4.83
N PRO A 186 5.56 2.39 -4.12
CA PRO A 186 7.01 2.31 -4.06
C PRO A 186 7.58 1.58 -5.28
N HIS A 187 8.66 2.12 -5.85
CA HIS A 187 9.45 1.50 -6.91
C HIS A 187 10.82 1.11 -6.40
N TYR A 188 11.10 -0.19 -6.45
CA TYR A 188 12.39 -0.75 -6.03
C TYR A 188 13.25 -1.13 -7.23
N ASN A 189 14.56 -0.93 -7.10
CA ASN A 189 15.53 -1.44 -8.05
C ASN A 189 15.54 -2.97 -8.00
N ARG A 190 15.30 -3.64 -9.13
CA ARG A 190 15.26 -5.11 -9.21
C ARG A 190 16.59 -5.79 -8.84
N ARG A 191 17.72 -5.12 -9.04
CA ARG A 191 19.05 -5.68 -8.78
C ARG A 191 19.51 -5.43 -7.35
N THR A 192 19.28 -4.23 -6.82
CA THR A 192 19.82 -3.84 -5.49
C THR A 192 18.79 -3.94 -4.38
N GLY A 193 17.50 -4.03 -4.69
CA GLY A 193 16.39 -4.00 -3.72
C GLY A 193 16.18 -2.63 -3.07
N LYS A 194 17.01 -1.62 -3.40
CA LYS A 194 16.89 -0.27 -2.84
C LYS A 194 15.69 0.46 -3.46
N LEU A 195 15.02 1.28 -2.65
CA LEU A 195 13.98 2.20 -3.11
C LEU A 195 14.61 3.19 -4.10
N GLU A 196 14.10 3.23 -5.34
CA GLU A 196 14.50 4.20 -6.35
C GLU A 196 13.59 5.39 -6.36
N LEU A 197 12.28 5.15 -6.25
CA LEU A 197 11.27 6.18 -6.33
C LEU A 197 10.13 5.80 -5.41
N PHE A 198 9.57 6.79 -4.72
CA PHE A 198 8.35 6.63 -3.96
C PHE A 198 7.32 7.61 -4.50
N ALA A 199 6.16 7.11 -4.90
CA ALA A 199 5.05 7.94 -5.32
C ALA A 199 3.86 7.75 -4.37
N ARG A 200 3.18 8.83 -4.03
CA ARG A 200 1.93 8.86 -3.26
C ARG A 200 0.89 9.55 -4.12
N LYS A 201 -0.28 8.95 -4.24
CA LYS A 201 -1.45 9.57 -4.86
C LYS A 201 -2.49 9.86 -3.78
N TYR A 202 -3.01 11.07 -3.77
CA TYR A 202 -4.06 11.51 -2.85
C TYR A 202 -4.99 12.50 -3.57
N SER A 203 -6.15 12.74 -2.96
CA SER A 203 -7.10 13.74 -3.45
C SER A 203 -7.08 14.92 -2.48
N ASP A 204 -6.91 16.13 -3.03
CA ASP A 204 -6.93 17.39 -2.30
C ASP A 204 -8.13 18.23 -2.76
N VAL A 205 -8.51 19.23 -1.96
CA VAL A 205 -9.59 20.16 -2.31
C VAL A 205 -8.96 21.50 -2.67
N ASP A 206 -9.22 21.98 -3.88
CA ASP A 206 -8.72 23.27 -4.36
C ASP A 206 -9.36 24.44 -3.61
N GLU A 207 -8.81 25.65 -3.77
CA GLU A 207 -9.39 26.90 -3.23
C GLU A 207 -10.84 27.13 -3.70
N ASN A 208 -11.22 26.54 -4.83
CA ASN A 208 -12.56 26.60 -5.42
C ASN A 208 -13.53 25.51 -4.92
N GLY A 209 -13.07 24.56 -4.09
CA GLY A 209 -13.87 23.45 -3.58
C GLY A 209 -13.92 22.21 -4.49
N ASP A 210 -13.21 22.21 -5.61
CA ASP A 210 -13.11 21.07 -6.53
C ASP A 210 -12.06 20.06 -6.07
N THR A 211 -12.32 18.77 -6.31
CA THR A 211 -11.40 17.68 -5.94
C THR A 211 -10.29 17.53 -6.98
N ILE A 212 -9.05 17.82 -6.59
CA ILE A 212 -7.86 17.65 -7.43
C ILE A 212 -7.14 16.36 -7.03
N ASN A 213 -6.70 15.59 -8.03
CA ASN A 213 -5.83 14.45 -7.79
C ASN A 213 -4.37 14.89 -7.83
N CYS A 214 -3.71 14.79 -6.68
CA CYS A 214 -2.30 15.15 -6.48
C CYS A 214 -1.45 13.88 -6.43
N VAL A 215 -0.23 13.98 -6.97
CA VAL A 215 0.77 12.92 -6.90
C VAL A 215 2.08 13.49 -6.38
N ASP A 216 2.47 13.09 -5.17
CA ASP A 216 3.77 13.40 -4.60
C ASP A 216 4.78 12.33 -5.03
N VAL A 217 5.98 12.74 -5.44
CA VAL A 217 7.05 11.85 -5.88
C VAL A 217 8.34 12.22 -5.17
N TRP A 218 8.94 11.26 -4.46
CA TRP A 218 10.24 11.38 -3.82
C TRP A 218 11.26 10.50 -4.54
N ASP A 219 12.34 11.13 -5.01
CA ASP A 219 13.55 10.44 -5.49
C ASP A 219 14.66 10.50 -4.42
N LYS A 220 15.89 10.14 -4.78
CA LYS A 220 17.08 10.26 -3.91
C LYS A 220 17.48 11.69 -3.60
N LYS A 221 17.14 12.67 -4.44
CA LYS A 221 17.62 14.06 -4.31
C LYS A 221 16.52 15.11 -4.28
N TYR A 222 15.38 14.83 -4.91
CA TYR A 222 14.31 15.80 -5.05
C TYR A 222 12.95 15.23 -4.67
N TYR A 223 12.10 16.14 -4.21
CA TYR A 223 10.67 16.00 -4.03
C TYR A 223 9.96 16.74 -5.17
N TYR A 224 8.93 16.10 -5.73
CA TYR A 224 8.10 16.65 -6.79
C TYR A 224 6.63 16.56 -6.37
N ARG A 225 5.90 17.66 -6.45
CA ARG A 225 4.43 17.66 -6.39
C ARG A 225 3.87 17.76 -7.80
N LEU A 226 3.07 16.78 -8.19
CA LEU A 226 2.44 16.70 -9.51
C LEU A 226 0.92 16.91 -9.37
N ILE A 227 0.35 17.74 -10.24
CA ILE A 227 -1.09 17.93 -10.34
C ILE A 227 -1.57 17.36 -11.68
N ASN A 228 -2.77 16.78 -11.68
CA ASN A 228 -3.41 16.30 -12.90
C ASN A 228 -3.72 17.49 -13.84
N SER A 229 -3.02 17.58 -14.96
CA SER A 229 -3.16 18.63 -15.97
C SER A 229 -2.89 18.02 -17.35
N ASP A 230 -3.65 18.45 -18.35
CA ASP A 230 -3.44 18.06 -19.76
C ASP A 230 -2.15 18.63 -20.36
N GLU A 231 -1.42 19.47 -19.62
CA GLU A 231 -0.14 20.04 -20.05
C GLU A 231 1.02 19.06 -19.85
N LYS A 232 1.94 19.01 -20.84
CA LYS A 232 3.16 18.22 -20.73
C LYS A 232 4.05 18.76 -19.62
N VAL A 233 4.50 17.88 -18.72
CA VAL A 233 5.56 18.18 -17.75
C VAL A 233 6.73 18.89 -18.43
N THR A 234 6.99 20.15 -18.03
CA THR A 234 8.19 20.88 -18.43
C THR A 234 9.14 20.87 -17.24
N LEU A 235 10.32 20.27 -17.40
CA LEU A 235 11.29 20.14 -16.31
C LEU A 235 12.30 21.29 -16.33
N PRO A 236 12.77 21.76 -15.17
CA PRO A 236 14.01 22.51 -15.09
C PRO A 236 15.16 21.69 -15.67
N ALA A 237 16.09 22.37 -16.35
CA ALA A 237 17.20 21.75 -17.06
C ALA A 237 18.15 20.91 -16.17
N ASP A 238 18.11 21.09 -14.84
CA ASP A 238 18.97 20.42 -13.85
C ASP A 238 18.35 19.19 -13.16
N THR A 239 17.15 18.79 -13.58
CA THR A 239 16.46 17.62 -13.02
C THR A 239 17.05 16.35 -13.63
N ASP A 240 17.61 15.44 -12.82
CA ASP A 240 18.24 14.20 -13.29
C ASP A 240 17.33 13.47 -14.31
N SER A 241 17.70 13.52 -15.59
CA SER A 241 16.91 13.05 -16.75
C SER A 241 16.53 11.57 -16.68
N VAL A 242 17.23 10.81 -15.85
CA VAL A 242 17.10 9.36 -15.67
C VAL A 242 15.70 8.95 -15.20
N LEU A 243 15.00 9.80 -14.45
CA LEU A 243 13.65 9.51 -13.96
C LEU A 243 12.61 9.54 -15.08
N PHE A 244 12.61 10.60 -15.88
CA PHE A 244 11.71 10.79 -17.02
C PHE A 244 12.07 9.92 -18.22
N GLU A 245 13.31 9.43 -18.29
CA GLU A 245 13.71 8.37 -19.23
C GLU A 245 13.13 7.01 -18.85
N LYS A 246 13.05 6.69 -17.55
CA LYS A 246 12.61 5.38 -17.05
C LYS A 246 11.10 5.27 -16.81
N TYR A 247 10.45 6.35 -16.40
CA TYR A 247 9.04 6.37 -16.03
C TYR A 247 8.20 7.24 -16.96
N ASP A 248 6.96 6.83 -17.17
CA ASP A 248 5.96 7.58 -17.93
C ASP A 248 5.21 8.55 -17.00
N PHE A 249 5.24 9.83 -17.35
CA PHE A 249 4.65 10.97 -16.61
C PHE A 249 3.55 11.68 -17.41
N THR A 250 3.00 11.03 -18.43
CA THR A 250 1.94 11.61 -19.26
C THR A 250 0.69 11.95 -18.44
N GLY A 251 0.17 13.18 -18.60
CA GLY A 251 -1.06 13.68 -17.96
C GLY A 251 -0.89 14.41 -16.62
N TYR A 252 0.33 14.78 -16.23
CA TYR A 252 0.58 15.55 -15.02
C TYR A 252 1.45 16.78 -15.33
N SER A 253 1.28 17.86 -14.58
CA SER A 253 2.20 19.01 -14.54
C SER A 253 2.94 19.04 -13.21
N VAL A 254 4.18 19.55 -13.20
CA VAL A 254 4.96 19.72 -11.96
C VAL A 254 4.63 21.09 -11.37
N GLU A 255 4.15 21.09 -10.14
CA GLU A 255 3.81 22.31 -9.40
C GLU A 255 4.99 22.78 -8.53
N ILE A 256 5.63 21.85 -7.81
CA ILE A 256 6.72 22.14 -6.87
C ILE A 256 7.88 21.17 -7.09
N ILE A 257 9.09 21.71 -7.04
CA ILE A 257 10.35 20.95 -7.02
C ILE A 257 11.16 21.44 -5.85
N GLU A 258 11.37 20.57 -4.87
CA GLU A 258 12.19 20.86 -3.69
C GLU A 258 13.33 19.85 -3.58
N LYS A 259 14.45 20.31 -3.04
CA LYS A 259 15.60 19.45 -2.73
C LYS A 259 15.51 19.06 -1.25
N HIS A 260 15.57 17.76 -0.98
CA HIS A 260 15.56 17.22 0.39
C HIS A 260 16.96 16.88 0.91
#